data_AF-A0A841E2N9-F1
#
_entry.id   AF-A0A841E2N9-F1
#
_cell.length_a   1.000
_cell.length_b   1.000
_cell.length_c   1.000
_cell.angle_alpha   90.00
_cell.angle_beta   90.00
_cell.angle_gamma   90.00
#
_symmetry.space_group_name_H-M   'P 1'
#
loop_
_entity.id
_entity.type
_entity.pdbx_description
1 polymer ?
#
loop_
_entity_poly.entity_id
_entity_poly.type
_entity_poly.pdbx_seq_one_letter_code
_entity_poly.pdbx_strand_id
1 'polypeptide(L)'
;MWLTTESDPAALTASSVAKRLVGEGRTAHLVWNPRTGETVQLLPATAPAGGELTPNLPDRACEGRACITITVIGWSDAPFTDAPLRELAPILSWLDTWEVPRRWPAGTPPAGLPSPRERARGERLWARGGHFGHSQVPGAHATTPGAVSPDVLLGRAEALPEPARSVPAPPPALPVAGFDPDGDRRFAGAASG
;
A
#
# COMPACT_ATOMS: atom_id res chain seq x y z
N MET A 1 0.46 -7.96 9.95
CA MET A 1 0.82 -6.65 10.55
C MET A 1 1.10 -5.64 9.48
N TRP A 2 0.55 -4.44 9.61
CA TRP A 2 0.78 -3.32 8.69
C TRP A 2 1.50 -2.19 9.42
N LEU A 3 2.58 -1.70 8.82
CA LEU A 3 3.42 -0.59 9.31
C LEU A 3 3.60 0.44 8.20
N THR A 4 3.94 1.66 8.57
CA THR A 4 4.35 2.72 7.64
C THR A 4 5.80 3.10 7.89
N THR A 5 6.51 3.53 6.84
CA THR A 5 7.91 3.95 6.93
C THR A 5 8.11 5.37 7.46
N GLU A 6 7.03 6.14 7.60
CA GLU A 6 7.05 7.60 7.77
C GLU A 6 7.92 8.25 6.69
N SER A 7 7.57 8.01 5.43
CA SER A 7 8.32 8.55 4.28
C SER A 7 7.42 8.73 3.06
N ASP A 8 7.85 9.60 2.13
CA ASP A 8 7.09 9.91 0.91
C ASP A 8 7.10 8.75 -0.12
N PRO A 9 5.94 8.16 -0.46
CA PRO A 9 5.83 7.12 -1.47
C PRO A 9 6.07 7.60 -2.91
N ALA A 10 6.11 8.92 -3.16
CA ALA A 10 6.50 9.48 -4.44
C ALA A 10 8.02 9.47 -4.65
N ALA A 11 8.78 9.57 -3.57
CA ALA A 11 10.23 9.78 -3.61
C ALA A 11 11.03 8.47 -3.46
N LEU A 12 10.43 7.43 -2.86
CA LEU A 12 11.14 6.19 -2.52
C LEU A 12 10.59 4.96 -3.24
N THR A 13 11.49 4.02 -3.53
CA THR A 13 11.18 2.70 -4.06
C THR A 13 11.13 1.67 -2.94
N ALA A 14 10.40 0.57 -3.14
CA ALA A 14 10.41 -0.54 -2.19
C ALA A 14 11.82 -1.12 -2.05
N SER A 15 12.59 -1.16 -3.14
CA SER A 15 13.99 -1.58 -3.14
C SER A 15 14.91 -0.68 -2.32
N SER A 16 14.76 0.65 -2.36
CA SER A 16 15.60 1.55 -1.57
C SER A 16 15.28 1.47 -0.08
N VAL A 17 13.99 1.37 0.27
CA VAL A 17 13.54 1.16 1.65
C VAL A 17 14.00 -0.19 2.18
N ALA A 18 13.89 -1.25 1.38
CA ALA A 18 14.35 -2.59 1.76
C ALA A 18 15.85 -2.61 2.09
N LYS A 19 16.69 -1.97 1.24
CA LYS A 19 18.13 -1.82 1.51
C LYS A 19 18.40 -1.03 2.79
N ARG A 20 17.64 0.03 3.03
CA ARG A 20 17.74 0.84 4.26
C ARG A 20 17.41 0.01 5.51
N LEU A 21 16.30 -0.74 5.50
CA LEU A 21 15.92 -1.61 6.63
C LEU A 21 17.01 -2.64 6.94
N VAL A 22 17.56 -3.31 5.91
CA VAL A 22 18.68 -4.25 6.08
C VAL A 22 19.91 -3.55 6.67
N GLY A 23 20.27 -2.36 6.18
CA GLY A 23 21.38 -1.58 6.71
C GLY A 23 21.19 -1.13 8.15
N GLU A 24 19.94 -0.89 8.57
CA GLU A 24 19.56 -0.55 9.94
C GLU A 24 19.42 -1.78 10.87
N GLY A 25 19.61 -3.00 10.33
CA GLY A 25 19.38 -4.24 11.08
C GLY A 25 17.91 -4.50 11.42
N ARG A 26 16.98 -3.84 10.73
CA ARG A 26 15.52 -4.01 10.89
C ARG A 26 15.00 -5.12 10.00
N THR A 27 13.92 -5.74 10.44
CA THR A 27 13.33 -6.88 9.75
C THR A 27 11.91 -6.58 9.29
N ALA A 28 11.57 -7.06 8.11
CA ALA A 28 10.20 -7.10 7.62
C ALA A 28 10.04 -8.32 6.72
N HIS A 29 8.81 -8.72 6.43
CA HIS A 29 8.57 -9.73 5.40
C HIS A 29 8.50 -9.08 4.03
N LEU A 30 7.67 -8.04 3.93
CA LEU A 30 7.48 -7.27 2.70
C LEU A 30 7.71 -5.79 2.94
N VAL A 31 8.32 -5.13 1.96
CA VAL A 31 8.26 -3.69 1.76
C VAL A 31 7.39 -3.44 0.53
N TRP A 32 6.43 -2.53 0.63
CA TRP A 32 5.50 -2.25 -0.47
C TRP A 32 5.32 -0.75 -0.67
N ASN A 33 5.42 -0.29 -1.92
CA ASN A 33 5.02 1.05 -2.31
C ASN A 33 3.57 1.03 -2.85
N PRO A 34 2.59 1.59 -2.13
CA PRO A 34 1.17 1.53 -2.53
C PRO A 34 0.86 2.38 -3.77
N ARG A 35 1.74 3.31 -4.14
CA ARG A 35 1.57 4.19 -5.29
C ARG A 35 2.07 3.57 -6.59
N THR A 36 3.21 2.88 -6.55
CA THR A 36 3.82 2.25 -7.74
C THR A 36 3.46 0.77 -7.87
N GLY A 37 3.13 0.10 -6.77
CA GLY A 37 2.91 -1.35 -6.70
C GLY A 37 4.19 -2.17 -6.52
N GLU A 38 5.34 -1.50 -6.46
CA GLU A 38 6.61 -2.19 -6.22
C GLU A 38 6.60 -2.89 -4.86
N THR A 39 6.97 -4.17 -4.86
CA THR A 39 7.03 -5.00 -3.65
C THR A 39 8.39 -5.69 -3.59
N VAL A 40 9.01 -5.68 -2.42
CA VAL A 40 10.27 -6.40 -2.15
C VAL A 40 10.08 -7.29 -0.93
N GLN A 41 10.43 -8.57 -1.08
CA GLN A 41 10.44 -9.53 0.01
C GLN A 41 11.81 -9.57 0.67
N LEU A 42 11.86 -9.35 1.98
CA LEU A 42 13.09 -9.39 2.79
C LEU A 42 13.24 -10.71 3.53
N LEU A 43 12.13 -11.26 4.05
CA LEU A 43 12.13 -12.53 4.78
C LEU A 43 11.04 -13.48 4.23
N PRO A 44 11.27 -14.80 4.25
CA PRO A 44 10.21 -15.77 4.01
C PRO A 44 9.19 -15.70 5.16
N ALA A 45 7.91 -15.94 4.87
CA ALA A 45 6.84 -15.96 5.90
C ALA A 45 7.00 -17.04 6.98
N THR A 46 7.91 -17.99 6.77
CA THR A 46 8.29 -19.00 7.78
C THR A 46 9.34 -18.51 8.77
N ALA A 47 9.96 -17.35 8.54
CA ALA A 47 10.94 -16.76 9.44
C ALA A 47 10.30 -15.62 10.24
N PRO A 48 10.51 -15.53 11.56
CA PRO A 48 9.98 -14.41 12.33
C PRO A 48 10.70 -13.11 11.95
N ALA A 49 9.93 -12.02 11.80
CA ALA A 49 10.46 -10.66 11.64
C ALA A 49 10.54 -9.95 13.00
N GLY A 50 11.31 -10.53 13.92
CA GLY A 50 11.51 -9.99 15.27
C GLY A 50 12.41 -8.74 15.30
N GLY A 51 12.28 -7.97 16.38
CA GLY A 51 13.07 -6.79 16.70
C GLY A 51 12.32 -5.45 16.58
N GLU A 52 11.05 -5.43 16.16
CA GLU A 52 10.38 -4.18 15.78
C GLU A 52 9.01 -3.93 16.45
N LEU A 53 8.19 -4.95 16.73
CA LEU A 53 6.80 -4.67 17.14
C LEU A 53 6.68 -4.23 18.60
N THR A 54 7.43 -4.85 19.51
CA THR A 54 7.35 -4.55 20.94
C THR A 54 8.74 -4.49 21.56
N PRO A 55 9.46 -3.36 21.39
CA PRO A 55 10.78 -3.20 21.96
C PRO A 55 10.74 -3.34 23.49
N ASN A 56 11.75 -4.02 24.06
CA ASN A 56 11.88 -4.32 25.49
C ASN A 56 10.83 -5.29 26.07
N LEU A 57 10.05 -5.96 25.22
CA LEU A 57 9.14 -7.05 25.57
C LEU A 57 9.40 -8.23 24.63
N PRO A 58 8.93 -9.45 24.94
CA PRO A 58 8.88 -10.52 23.95
C PRO A 58 8.22 -10.03 22.66
N ASP A 59 8.90 -10.17 21.52
CA ASP A 59 8.42 -9.58 20.28
C ASP A 59 7.21 -10.34 19.74
N ARG A 60 6.09 -9.62 19.57
CA ARG A 60 4.85 -10.15 19.00
C ARG A 60 5.02 -10.65 17.56
N ALA A 61 6.04 -10.21 16.84
CA ALA A 61 6.39 -10.71 15.52
C ALA A 61 6.88 -12.17 15.52
N CYS A 62 7.20 -12.72 16.69
CA CYS A 62 7.60 -14.10 16.89
C CYS A 62 6.46 -15.01 17.37
N GLU A 63 5.23 -14.49 17.48
CA GLU A 63 4.08 -15.24 18.00
C GLU A 63 3.24 -15.90 16.90
N GLY A 64 2.55 -16.98 17.28
CA GLY A 64 1.63 -17.71 16.41
C GLY A 64 2.34 -18.59 15.37
N ARG A 65 1.57 -19.12 14.41
CA ARG A 65 2.10 -19.93 13.30
C ARG A 65 2.91 -19.08 12.32
N ALA A 66 2.42 -17.87 12.04
CA ALA A 66 3.06 -16.88 11.19
C ALA A 66 2.60 -15.48 11.61
N CYS A 67 3.54 -14.57 11.83
CA CYS A 67 3.25 -13.14 12.02
C CYS A 67 3.95 -12.32 10.94
N ILE A 68 3.22 -12.10 9.84
CA ILE A 68 3.74 -11.42 8.65
C ILE A 68 3.71 -9.89 8.87
N THR A 69 4.84 -9.23 8.67
CA THR A 69 5.02 -7.77 8.75
C THR A 69 5.16 -7.17 7.36
N ILE A 70 4.26 -6.24 7.04
CA ILE A 70 4.24 -5.52 5.77
C ILE A 70 4.52 -4.05 6.08
N THR A 71 5.68 -3.59 5.61
CA THR A 71 6.14 -2.21 5.74
C THR A 71 5.76 -1.44 4.50
N VAL A 72 4.78 -0.56 4.65
CA VAL A 72 4.21 0.25 3.57
C VAL A 72 4.94 1.59 3.50
N ILE A 73 5.35 2.01 2.31
CA ILE A 73 5.90 3.36 2.14
C ILE A 73 4.74 4.35 2.23
N GLY A 74 4.80 5.24 3.22
CA GLY A 74 3.75 6.19 3.51
C GLY A 74 3.93 6.81 4.89
N TRP A 75 2.93 7.60 5.28
CA TRP A 75 2.89 8.29 6.56
C TRP A 75 1.72 7.79 7.40
N SER A 76 1.88 7.79 8.72
CA SER A 76 0.78 7.45 9.63
C SER A 76 -0.26 8.57 9.75
N ASP A 77 0.06 9.81 9.41
CA ASP A 77 -0.88 10.95 9.37
C ASP A 77 -1.61 11.10 8.03
N ALA A 78 -1.17 10.39 6.99
CA ALA A 78 -1.80 10.31 5.67
C ALA A 78 -2.04 8.83 5.30
N PRO A 79 -3.20 8.26 5.67
CA PRO A 79 -3.48 6.84 5.52
C PRO A 79 -3.26 6.36 4.08
N PHE A 80 -2.41 5.35 3.90
CA PHE A 80 -2.10 4.84 2.56
C PHE A 80 -3.32 4.23 1.84
N THR A 81 -4.42 3.96 2.54
CA THR A 81 -5.70 3.54 1.95
C THR A 81 -6.40 4.62 1.13
N ASP A 82 -5.91 5.85 1.19
CA ASP A 82 -6.36 6.96 0.33
C ASP A 82 -5.55 7.01 -0.99
N ALA A 83 -4.52 6.17 -1.13
CA ALA A 83 -3.72 6.03 -2.34
C ALA A 83 -4.32 4.99 -3.31
N PRO A 84 -3.79 4.84 -4.54
CA PRO A 84 -4.31 3.88 -5.52
C PRO A 84 -4.16 2.39 -5.15
N LEU A 85 -3.40 2.05 -4.10
CA LEU A 85 -3.17 0.68 -3.63
C LEU A 85 -2.75 -0.30 -4.75
N ARG A 86 -1.84 0.14 -5.63
CA ARG A 86 -1.37 -0.69 -6.75
C ARG A 86 -0.75 -1.99 -6.25
N GLU A 87 -1.05 -3.09 -6.93
CA GLU A 87 -0.57 -4.44 -6.58
C GLU A 87 -0.94 -4.92 -5.17
N LEU A 88 -2.02 -4.39 -4.57
CA LEU A 88 -2.55 -4.91 -3.31
C LEU A 88 -3.12 -6.33 -3.44
N ALA A 89 -3.79 -6.64 -4.55
CA ALA A 89 -4.46 -7.94 -4.73
C ALA A 89 -3.50 -9.15 -4.71
N PRO A 90 -2.31 -9.11 -5.34
CA PRO A 90 -1.28 -10.13 -5.16
C PRO A 90 -0.81 -10.29 -3.72
N ILE A 91 -0.65 -9.20 -2.97
CA ILE A 91 -0.24 -9.25 -1.56
C ILE A 91 -1.31 -9.96 -0.72
N LEU A 92 -2.58 -9.60 -0.88
CA LEU A 92 -3.67 -10.26 -0.16
C LEU A 92 -3.80 -11.74 -0.54
N SER A 93 -3.67 -12.07 -1.83
CA SER A 93 -3.67 -13.46 -2.30
C SER A 93 -2.54 -14.27 -1.69
N TRP A 94 -1.34 -13.69 -1.58
CA TRP A 94 -0.21 -14.32 -0.90
C TRP A 94 -0.50 -14.54 0.59
N LEU A 95 -1.08 -13.56 1.29
CA LEU A 95 -1.48 -13.71 2.69
C LEU A 95 -2.53 -14.83 2.89
N ASP A 96 -3.45 -15.01 1.93
CA ASP A 96 -4.42 -16.10 1.97
C ASP A 96 -3.76 -17.48 1.88
N THR A 97 -2.63 -17.63 1.18
CA THR A 97 -1.86 -18.90 1.17
C THR A 97 -1.29 -19.26 2.54
N TRP A 98 -1.10 -18.25 3.39
CA TRP A 98 -0.74 -18.42 4.80
C TRP A 98 -1.95 -18.49 5.72
N GLU A 99 -3.16 -18.59 5.16
CA GLU A 99 -4.44 -18.62 5.87
C GLU A 99 -4.62 -17.42 6.81
N VAL A 100 -3.99 -16.29 6.51
CA VAL A 100 -4.19 -15.06 7.28
C VAL A 100 -5.61 -14.58 7.01
N PRO A 101 -6.51 -14.58 8.00
CA PRO A 101 -7.89 -14.32 7.71
C PRO A 101 -8.10 -12.84 7.38
N ARG A 102 -8.79 -12.56 6.26
CA ARG A 102 -9.14 -11.21 5.80
C ARG A 102 -10.17 -10.53 6.72
N ARG A 103 -9.80 -10.25 7.96
CA ARG A 103 -10.58 -9.52 8.98
C ARG A 103 -9.64 -8.62 9.78
N TRP A 104 -10.23 -7.63 10.44
CA TRP A 104 -9.50 -6.72 11.32
C TRP A 104 -10.09 -6.77 12.73
N PRO A 105 -9.65 -7.70 13.61
CA PRO A 105 -10.33 -7.96 14.88
C PRO A 105 -10.39 -6.74 15.81
N ALA A 106 -9.38 -5.86 15.73
CA ALA A 106 -9.30 -4.63 16.51
C ALA A 106 -10.15 -3.47 15.95
N GLY A 107 -10.78 -3.65 14.78
CA GLY A 107 -11.43 -2.56 14.05
C GLY A 107 -10.41 -1.58 13.45
N THR A 108 -10.90 -0.49 12.85
CA THR A 108 -10.06 0.55 12.23
C THR A 108 -8.96 1.04 13.18
N PRO A 109 -7.69 1.07 12.76
CA PRO A 109 -6.61 1.62 13.58
C PRO A 109 -6.83 3.11 13.86
N PRO A 110 -6.40 3.60 15.03
CA PRO A 110 -6.52 5.02 15.36
C PRO A 110 -5.59 5.87 14.49
N ALA A 111 -5.96 7.13 14.26
CA ALA A 111 -5.12 8.13 13.59
C ALA A 111 -3.90 8.58 14.43
N GLY A 112 -3.85 8.20 15.71
CA GLY A 112 -2.81 8.60 16.65
C GLY A 112 -2.54 7.49 17.67
N LEU A 113 -1.97 7.86 18.81
CA LEU A 113 -1.69 6.88 19.86
C LEU A 113 -2.98 6.25 20.40
N PRO A 114 -3.04 4.91 20.54
CA PRO A 114 -4.21 4.23 21.10
C PRO A 114 -4.43 4.64 22.55
N SER A 115 -5.69 4.76 22.95
CA SER A 115 -6.06 4.99 24.34
C SER A 115 -5.70 3.79 25.23
N PRO A 116 -5.46 3.99 26.54
CA PRO A 116 -5.17 2.88 27.46
C PRO A 116 -6.24 1.78 27.47
N ARG A 117 -7.51 2.14 27.28
CA ARG A 117 -8.65 1.21 27.24
C ARG A 117 -8.56 0.25 26.05
N GLU A 118 -8.16 0.77 24.88
CA GLU A 118 -8.00 -0.05 23.68
C GLU A 118 -6.87 -1.06 23.84
N ARG A 119 -5.75 -0.64 24.46
CA ARG A 119 -4.61 -1.53 24.77
C ARG A 119 -5.01 -2.70 25.67
N ALA A 120 -5.79 -2.45 26.72
CA ALA A 120 -6.25 -3.49 27.66
C ALA A 120 -7.15 -4.56 26.99
N ARG A 121 -7.88 -4.20 25.93
CA ARG A 121 -8.68 -5.14 25.13
C ARG A 121 -7.83 -5.92 24.11
N GLY A 122 -6.60 -5.46 23.83
CA GLY A 122 -5.74 -5.91 22.74
C GLY A 122 -5.42 -7.41 22.77
N GLU A 123 -5.05 -7.97 23.92
CA GLU A 123 -4.60 -9.38 24.02
C GLU A 123 -5.62 -10.38 23.46
N ARG A 124 -6.89 -10.24 23.85
CA ARG A 124 -7.96 -11.14 23.39
C ARG A 124 -8.28 -10.97 21.90
N LEU A 125 -8.02 -9.79 21.34
CA LEU A 125 -8.24 -9.53 19.92
C LEU A 125 -7.06 -10.06 19.12
N TRP A 126 -5.83 -9.82 19.59
CA TRP A 126 -4.59 -10.33 19.03
C TRP A 126 -4.61 -11.84 18.86
N ALA A 127 -5.00 -12.58 19.90
CA ALA A 127 -5.11 -14.04 19.89
C ALA A 127 -6.10 -14.58 18.84
N ARG A 128 -7.03 -13.76 18.33
CA ARG A 128 -7.93 -14.17 17.24
C ARG A 128 -7.20 -14.25 15.90
N GLY A 129 -6.07 -13.56 15.72
CA GLY A 129 -5.38 -13.47 14.43
C GLY A 129 -6.19 -12.70 13.36
N GLY A 130 -5.49 -12.31 12.30
CA GLY A 130 -6.00 -11.46 11.22
C GLY A 130 -5.07 -10.28 10.96
N HIS A 131 -5.63 -9.18 10.45
CA HIS A 131 -4.88 -7.97 10.19
C HIS A 131 -4.96 -7.01 11.38
N PHE A 132 -3.85 -6.33 11.64
CA PHE A 132 -3.71 -5.30 12.67
C PHE A 132 -2.71 -4.25 12.18
N GLY A 133 -2.88 -3.03 12.67
CA GLY A 133 -1.87 -1.98 12.59
C GLY A 133 -0.89 -2.13 13.76
N HIS A 134 0.35 -1.66 13.61
CA HIS A 134 1.33 -1.68 14.70
C HIS A 134 0.81 -1.01 15.97
N SER A 135 0.06 0.09 15.82
CA SER A 135 -0.63 0.80 16.92
C SER A 135 -1.62 -0.04 17.72
N GLN A 136 -2.07 -1.19 17.18
CA GLN A 136 -3.01 -2.09 17.83
C GLN A 136 -2.35 -3.35 18.39
N VAL A 137 -1.04 -3.51 18.23
CA VAL A 137 -0.30 -4.64 18.80
C VAL A 137 -0.21 -4.48 20.33
N PRO A 138 -0.59 -5.50 21.12
CA PRO A 138 -0.47 -5.43 22.57
C PRO A 138 0.97 -5.20 23.01
N GLY A 139 1.20 -4.13 23.77
CA GLY A 139 2.53 -3.73 24.25
C GLY A 139 3.29 -2.78 23.30
N ALA A 140 2.86 -2.58 22.06
CA ALA A 140 3.53 -1.70 21.12
C ALA A 140 3.27 -0.21 21.44
N HIS A 141 4.23 0.67 21.27
CA HIS A 141 4.07 2.11 21.45
C HIS A 141 4.21 2.83 20.09
N ALA A 142 3.25 2.59 19.20
CA ALA A 142 3.30 3.05 17.83
C ALA A 142 1.98 3.74 17.41
N THR A 143 2.08 4.61 16.41
CA THR A 143 0.94 5.23 15.70
C THR A 143 0.71 4.61 14.33
N THR A 144 1.70 3.89 13.78
CA THR A 144 1.62 3.31 12.45
C THR A 144 0.59 2.16 12.39
N PRO A 145 -0.13 1.98 11.27
CA PRO A 145 -0.01 2.71 10.01
C PRO A 145 -0.88 3.97 9.93
N GLY A 146 -1.43 4.46 11.04
CA GLY A 146 -2.45 5.51 11.02
C GLY A 146 -3.86 5.00 10.73
N ALA A 147 -4.78 5.91 10.45
CA ALA A 147 -6.21 5.64 10.23
C ALA A 147 -6.52 4.97 8.88
N VAL A 148 -5.82 3.90 8.54
CA VAL A 148 -6.07 3.08 7.34
C VAL A 148 -7.45 2.44 7.41
N SER A 149 -8.17 2.43 6.28
CA SER A 149 -9.48 1.77 6.17
C SER A 149 -9.34 0.26 5.98
N PRO A 150 -9.75 -0.58 6.94
CA PRO A 150 -9.69 -2.04 6.79
C PRO A 150 -10.59 -2.55 5.65
N ASP A 151 -11.72 -1.88 5.40
CA ASP A 151 -12.64 -2.34 4.36
C ASP A 151 -12.08 -2.11 2.96
N VAL A 152 -11.42 -0.98 2.72
CA VAL A 152 -10.69 -0.73 1.46
C VAL A 152 -9.52 -1.70 1.34
N LEU A 153 -8.69 -1.80 2.39
CA LEU A 153 -7.47 -2.61 2.37
C LEU A 153 -7.74 -4.12 2.23
N LEU A 154 -8.89 -4.61 2.68
CA LEU A 154 -9.26 -6.02 2.58
C LEU A 154 -10.19 -6.32 1.39
N GLY A 155 -10.42 -5.33 0.51
CA GLY A 155 -11.25 -5.49 -0.69
C GLY A 155 -12.74 -5.70 -0.39
N ARG A 156 -13.22 -5.16 0.74
CA ARG A 156 -14.62 -5.23 1.18
C ARG A 156 -15.42 -3.98 0.83
N ALA A 157 -14.73 -2.87 0.54
CA ALA A 157 -15.29 -1.68 -0.07
C ALA A 157 -15.04 -1.70 -1.58
N GLU A 158 -16.01 -1.20 -2.34
CA GLU A 158 -15.85 -0.96 -3.78
C GLU A 158 -14.78 0.14 -3.97
N ALA A 159 -13.82 -0.09 -4.87
CA ALA A 159 -12.74 0.86 -5.10
C ALA A 159 -13.31 2.22 -5.54
N LEU A 160 -12.82 3.31 -4.95
CA LEU A 160 -13.06 4.64 -5.54
C LEU A 160 -12.57 4.60 -6.99
N PRO A 161 -13.36 5.06 -7.97
CA PRO A 161 -12.94 5.06 -9.37
C PRO A 161 -11.62 5.82 -9.50
N GLU A 162 -10.61 5.22 -10.15
CA GLU A 162 -9.41 5.97 -10.57
C GLU A 162 -9.90 7.21 -11.35
N PRO A 163 -9.34 8.42 -11.12
CA PRO A 163 -9.61 9.53 -12.01
C PRO A 163 -9.23 9.06 -13.41
N ALA A 164 -10.23 9.06 -14.31
CA ALA A 164 -10.07 8.55 -15.66
C ALA A 164 -8.78 9.14 -16.25
N ARG A 165 -7.88 8.26 -16.71
CA ARG A 165 -6.79 8.69 -17.59
C ARG A 165 -7.44 9.52 -18.69
N SER A 166 -7.05 10.78 -18.80
CA SER A 166 -7.42 11.64 -19.91
C SER A 166 -7.05 10.90 -21.19
N VAL A 167 -8.04 10.32 -21.87
CA VAL A 167 -7.83 9.80 -23.21
C VAL A 167 -7.37 11.01 -24.02
N PRO A 168 -6.16 10.99 -24.62
CA PRO A 168 -5.76 12.09 -25.48
C PRO A 168 -6.82 12.21 -26.57
N ALA A 169 -7.31 13.45 -26.76
CA ALA A 169 -8.30 13.74 -27.78
C ALA A 169 -7.86 13.12 -29.10
N PRO A 170 -8.78 12.50 -29.87
CA PRO A 170 -8.44 11.99 -31.19
C PRO A 170 -7.77 13.12 -31.98
N PRO A 171 -6.68 12.83 -32.74
CA PRO A 171 -6.05 13.84 -33.56
C PRO A 171 -7.10 14.46 -34.48
N PRO A 172 -7.03 15.78 -34.77
CA PRO A 172 -7.96 16.42 -35.68
C PRO A 172 -7.98 15.62 -36.98
N ALA A 173 -9.19 15.27 -37.45
CA ALA A 173 -9.37 14.56 -38.70
C ALA A 173 -8.67 15.37 -39.81
N LEU A 174 -7.76 14.71 -40.54
CA LEU A 174 -7.17 15.31 -41.73
C LEU A 174 -8.31 15.69 -42.68
N PRO A 175 -8.29 16.89 -43.27
CA PRO A 175 -9.30 17.26 -44.24
C PRO A 175 -9.29 16.23 -45.37
N VAL A 176 -10.42 15.55 -45.55
CA VAL A 176 -10.65 14.71 -46.71
C VAL A 176 -10.55 15.63 -47.92
N ALA A 177 -9.55 15.42 -48.76
CA ALA A 177 -9.45 16.09 -50.04
C ALA A 177 -10.70 15.71 -50.84
N GLY A 178 -11.63 16.66 -50.99
CA GLY A 178 -12.75 16.53 -51.90
C GLY A 178 -12.20 16.29 -53.30
N PHE A 179 -12.73 15.26 -53.96
CA PHE A 179 -12.50 15.07 -55.38
C PHE A 179 -13.50 15.98 -56.10
N ASP A 180 -13.03 17.10 -56.64
CA ASP A 180 -13.81 17.86 -57.61
C ASP A 180 -14.02 17.01 -58.87
N PRO A 181 -15.24 16.94 -59.43
CA PRO A 181 -15.47 16.23 -60.68
C PRO A 181 -14.85 16.93 -61.91
N ASP A 182 -14.30 18.13 -61.75
CA ASP A 182 -13.61 18.88 -62.81
C ASP A 182 -12.11 18.97 -62.47
N GLY A 183 -11.30 18.14 -63.14
CA GLY A 183 -9.90 17.88 -62.79
C GLY A 183 -8.91 19.03 -62.97
N ASP A 184 -9.01 20.10 -62.17
CA ASP A 184 -8.04 21.20 -62.15
C ASP A 184 -7.28 21.27 -60.82
N ARG A 185 -5.97 20.94 -60.87
CA ARG A 185 -5.06 21.11 -59.72
C ARG A 185 -4.63 22.57 -59.59
N ARG A 186 -5.02 23.24 -58.50
CA ARG A 186 -4.36 24.48 -58.05
C ARG A 186 -3.44 24.19 -56.87
N PHE A 187 -2.14 24.37 -57.06
CA PHE A 187 -1.16 24.39 -55.98
C PHE A 187 -1.25 25.74 -55.25
N ALA A 188 -1.65 25.72 -53.98
CA ALA A 188 -1.50 26.87 -53.09
C ALA A 188 -0.09 26.86 -52.48
N GLY A 189 0.66 27.94 -52.73
CA GLY A 189 2.05 28.10 -52.32
C GLY A 189 2.25 28.22 -50.81
N ALA A 190 3.42 27.78 -50.36
CA ALA A 190 3.95 28.10 -49.05
C ALA A 190 4.26 29.60 -48.96
N ALA A 191 3.69 30.27 -47.97
CA ALA A 191 4.13 31.60 -47.54
C ALA A 191 4.74 31.47 -46.15
N SER A 192 6.05 31.71 -46.08
CA SER A 192 6.79 32.00 -44.86
C SER A 192 6.37 33.36 -44.31
N GLY A 193 6.25 33.46 -42.98
CA GLY A 193 6.10 34.70 -42.21
C GLY A 193 6.35 34.40 -40.74
#